data_AF-A0A381XWR5-F1
#
_entry.id   AF-A0A381XWR5-F1
#
_cell.length_a   1.000
_cell.length_b   1.000
_cell.length_c   1.000
_cell.angle_alpha   90.00
_cell.angle_beta   90.00
_cell.angle_gamma   90.00
#
_symmetry.space_group_name_H-M   'P 1'
#
loop_
_entity.id
_entity.type
_entity.pdbx_description
1 polymer ?
#
loop_
_entity_poly.entity_id
_entity_poly.type
_entity_poly.pdbx_seq_one_letter_code
_entity_poly.pdbx_strand_id
1 'polypeptide(L)'
;MSKRQREETVIIGSGPAAWTAAIYAARANLQPLVVEGAGSRTMIPGGQLMFTTDVENYPGFPAGITGQEMMAAFKAQALRFDTRVLTEDVVEVDLSLRPLLMRTSSGTEIESDTVIIATGANANWIGLPN
;
A
#
# COMPACT_ATOMS: atom_id res chain seq x y z
N MET A 1 11.78 23.57 -5.60
CA MET A 1 10.59 23.86 -4.78
C MET A 1 9.96 22.52 -4.42
N SER A 2 9.77 22.21 -3.12
CA SER A 2 9.08 20.98 -2.72
C SER A 2 7.64 21.02 -3.26
N LYS A 3 7.23 19.96 -3.97
CA LYS A 3 5.88 19.85 -4.52
C LYS A 3 4.98 19.39 -3.36
N ARG A 4 4.08 20.26 -2.91
CA ARG A 4 3.14 19.97 -1.83
C ARG A 4 1.81 19.50 -2.42
N GLN A 5 1.33 18.35 -1.97
CA GLN A 5 0.06 17.74 -2.39
C GLN A 5 -0.90 17.70 -1.20
N ARG A 6 -2.20 17.83 -1.44
CA ARG A 6 -3.22 17.76 -0.40
C ARG A 6 -4.23 16.68 -0.73
N GLU A 7 -4.51 15.83 0.24
CA GLU A 7 -5.29 14.61 0.08
C GLU A 7 -6.30 14.44 1.21
N GLU A 8 -7.46 13.84 0.94
CA GLU A 8 -8.43 13.54 2.01
C GLU A 8 -8.04 12.26 2.77
N THR A 9 -7.64 11.22 2.04
CA THR A 9 -7.23 9.93 2.60
C THR A 9 -5.95 9.43 1.93
N VAL A 10 -4.90 9.22 2.72
CA VAL A 10 -3.67 8.55 2.29
C VAL A 10 -3.56 7.17 2.93
N ILE A 11 -3.21 6.17 2.13
CA ILE A 11 -2.99 4.79 2.58
C ILE A 11 -1.51 4.46 2.33
N ILE A 12 -0.80 4.07 3.38
CA ILE A 12 0.64 3.73 3.29
C ILE A 12 0.78 2.21 3.31
N GLY A 13 1.29 1.65 2.22
CA GLY A 13 1.47 0.21 2.02
C GLY A 13 0.65 -0.34 0.86
N SER A 14 0.91 -1.60 0.49
CA SER A 14 0.36 -2.21 -0.72
C SER A 14 0.05 -3.71 -0.59
N GLY A 15 -0.13 -4.20 0.65
CA GLY A 15 -0.63 -5.54 0.89
C GLY A 15 -2.16 -5.64 0.81
N PRO A 16 -2.73 -6.80 1.19
CA PRO A 16 -4.17 -7.02 1.23
C PRO A 16 -4.95 -5.94 2.00
N ALA A 17 -4.41 -5.49 3.13
CA ALA A 17 -5.02 -4.47 3.98
C ALA A 17 -5.14 -3.13 3.26
N ALA A 18 -4.07 -2.69 2.60
CA ALA A 18 -4.03 -1.41 1.89
C ALA A 18 -5.02 -1.40 0.72
N TRP A 19 -5.02 -2.45 -0.11
CA TRP A 19 -5.94 -2.52 -1.25
C TRP A 19 -7.39 -2.63 -0.82
N THR A 20 -7.69 -3.37 0.25
CA THR A 20 -9.05 -3.43 0.80
C THR A 20 -9.49 -2.06 1.31
N ALA A 21 -8.65 -1.34 2.06
CA ALA A 21 -8.94 0.01 2.52
C ALA A 21 -9.19 0.96 1.33
N ALA A 22 -8.34 0.88 0.30
CA ALA A 22 -8.47 1.69 -0.91
C ALA A 22 -9.79 1.42 -1.65
N ILE A 23 -10.17 0.16 -1.84
CA ILE A 23 -11.43 -0.22 -2.47
C ILE A 23 -12.62 0.43 -1.75
N TYR A 24 -12.65 0.40 -0.42
CA TYR A 24 -13.75 0.97 0.34
C TYR A 24 -13.74 2.51 0.34
N ALA A 25 -12.58 3.13 0.56
CA ALA A 25 -12.45 4.59 0.53
C ALA A 25 -12.82 5.17 -0.85
N ALA A 26 -12.37 4.51 -1.92
CA ALA A 26 -12.67 4.88 -3.29
C ALA A 26 -14.16 4.78 -3.61
N ARG A 27 -14.81 3.68 -3.19
CA ARG A 27 -16.27 3.51 -3.33
C ARG A 27 -17.09 4.48 -2.49
N ALA A 28 -16.53 5.00 -1.41
CA ALA A 28 -17.11 6.08 -0.60
C ALA A 28 -16.81 7.49 -1.18
N ASN A 29 -16.18 7.57 -2.35
CA ASN A 29 -15.81 8.81 -3.03
C ASN A 29 -14.81 9.68 -2.24
N LEU A 30 -13.95 9.07 -1.41
CA LEU A 30 -12.89 9.75 -0.64
C LEU A 30 -11.58 9.90 -1.43
N GLN A 31 -11.59 9.57 -2.72
CA GLN A 31 -10.48 9.78 -3.66
C GLN A 31 -9.10 9.31 -3.13
N PRO A 32 -8.96 8.08 -2.61
CA PRO A 32 -7.79 7.67 -1.84
C PRO A 32 -6.51 7.66 -2.68
N LEU A 33 -5.41 8.08 -2.06
CA LEU A 33 -4.06 7.92 -2.58
C LEU A 33 -3.35 6.78 -1.83
N VAL A 34 -2.99 5.72 -2.54
CA VAL A 34 -2.14 4.64 -2.01
C VAL A 34 -0.68 4.94 -2.32
N VAL A 35 0.15 5.04 -1.29
CA VAL A 35 1.61 5.06 -1.43
C VAL A 35 2.12 3.64 -1.27
N GLU A 36 2.42 2.98 -2.39
CA GLU A 36 2.54 1.51 -2.44
C GLU A 36 3.92 0.96 -2.04
N GLY A 37 4.88 1.86 -1.77
CA GLY A 37 6.27 1.51 -1.54
C GLY A 37 7.05 1.44 -2.84
N ALA A 38 8.35 1.73 -2.77
CA ALA A 38 9.27 1.44 -3.86
C ALA A 38 9.77 -0.01 -3.74
N GLY A 39 10.04 -0.65 -4.87
CA GLY A 39 10.65 -1.98 -4.87
C GLY A 39 12.04 -1.93 -4.23
N SER A 40 12.28 -2.81 -3.25
CA SER A 40 13.55 -2.98 -2.55
C SER A 40 13.95 -4.46 -2.53
N ARG A 41 15.12 -4.76 -1.96
CA ARG A 41 15.61 -6.15 -1.82
C ARG A 41 14.73 -7.00 -0.90
N THR A 42 14.06 -6.39 0.06
CA THR A 42 13.32 -7.08 1.12
C THR A 42 11.81 -6.93 0.99
N MET A 43 11.34 -6.00 0.15
CA MET A 43 9.92 -5.71 0.00
C MET A 43 9.65 -5.17 -1.39
N ILE A 44 8.60 -5.68 -2.03
CA ILE A 44 8.09 -5.21 -3.32
C ILE A 44 6.62 -4.84 -3.17
N PRO A 45 6.08 -3.93 -4.01
CA PRO A 45 4.66 -3.59 -4.00
C PRO A 45 3.80 -4.85 -4.12
N GLY A 46 2.76 -4.97 -3.28
CA GLY A 46 1.99 -6.20 -3.09
C GLY A 46 2.25 -6.88 -1.73
N GLY A 47 3.34 -6.54 -1.05
CA GLY A 47 3.66 -7.08 0.28
C GLY A 47 4.10 -8.55 0.26
N GLN A 48 3.96 -9.23 1.40
CA GLN A 48 4.55 -10.57 1.59
C GLN A 48 4.00 -11.65 0.64
N LEU A 49 2.77 -11.50 0.14
CA LEU A 49 2.18 -12.44 -0.83
C LEU A 49 2.98 -12.50 -2.13
N MET A 50 3.76 -11.48 -2.46
CA MET A 50 4.59 -11.50 -3.65
C MET A 50 5.72 -12.54 -3.61
N PHE A 51 6.03 -13.09 -2.44
CA PHE A 51 7.08 -14.09 -2.22
C PHE A 51 6.56 -15.53 -2.08
N THR A 52 5.24 -15.76 -2.09
CA THR A 52 4.66 -17.11 -2.06
C THR A 52 4.16 -17.52 -3.44
N THR A 53 4.16 -18.82 -3.72
CA THR A 53 3.61 -19.38 -4.96
C THR A 53 2.13 -19.64 -4.83
N ASP A 54 1.68 -20.23 -3.73
CA ASP A 54 0.31 -20.73 -3.60
C ASP A 54 -0.39 -20.12 -2.38
N VAL A 55 -1.63 -19.67 -2.60
CA VAL A 55 -2.55 -19.19 -1.58
C VAL A 55 -3.83 -20.00 -1.68
N GLU A 56 -4.04 -20.91 -0.73
CA GLU A 56 -5.18 -21.85 -0.74
C GLU A 56 -6.24 -21.51 0.32
N ASN A 57 -5.91 -20.59 1.23
CA ASN A 57 -6.72 -20.30 2.42
C ASN A 57 -7.36 -18.91 2.41
N TYR A 58 -7.27 -18.17 1.29
CA TYR A 58 -8.03 -16.94 1.12
C TYR A 58 -9.40 -17.24 0.49
N PRO A 59 -10.51 -16.88 1.15
CA PRO A 59 -11.85 -17.23 0.66
C PRO A 59 -12.14 -16.58 -0.70
N GLY A 60 -12.82 -17.34 -1.58
CA GLY A 60 -13.16 -16.91 -2.94
C GLY A 60 -12.33 -17.59 -4.03
N PHE A 61 -11.26 -18.29 -3.67
CA PHE A 61 -10.38 -19.02 -4.60
C PHE A 61 -10.40 -20.53 -4.29
N PRO A 62 -11.45 -21.28 -4.68
CA PRO A 62 -11.58 -22.70 -4.34
C PRO A 62 -10.51 -23.61 -4.95
N ALA A 63 -9.85 -23.17 -6.01
CA ALA A 63 -8.73 -23.86 -6.65
C ALA A 63 -7.35 -23.31 -6.22
N GLY A 64 -7.32 -22.42 -5.21
CA GLY A 64 -6.16 -21.61 -4.91
C GLY A 64 -5.91 -20.50 -5.94
N ILE A 65 -4.90 -19.68 -5.66
CA ILE A 65 -4.39 -18.62 -6.55
C ILE A 65 -2.94 -18.34 -6.20
N THR A 66 -2.15 -17.82 -7.14
CA THR A 66 -0.82 -17.34 -6.80
C THR A 66 -0.84 -16.03 -6.02
N GLY A 67 0.15 -15.81 -5.16
CA GLY A 67 0.22 -14.57 -4.37
C GLY A 67 0.32 -13.31 -5.25
N GLN A 68 1.03 -13.40 -6.37
CA GLN A 68 1.19 -12.31 -7.33
C GLN A 68 -0.11 -12.02 -8.08
N GLU A 69 -0.83 -13.05 -8.57
CA GLU A 69 -2.12 -12.86 -9.24
C GLU A 69 -3.18 -12.28 -8.28
N MET A 70 -3.18 -12.74 -7.03
CA MET A 70 -4.08 -12.21 -6.01
C MET A 70 -3.82 -10.72 -5.75
N MET A 71 -2.56 -10.30 -5.64
CA MET A 71 -2.21 -8.88 -5.46
C MET A 71 -2.49 -8.02 -6.69
N ALA A 72 -2.26 -8.55 -7.89
CA ALA A 72 -2.65 -7.88 -9.12
C ALA A 72 -4.18 -7.67 -9.18
N ALA A 73 -4.98 -8.67 -8.79
CA ALA A 73 -6.43 -8.58 -8.76
C ALA A 73 -6.92 -7.51 -7.77
N PHE A 74 -6.31 -7.43 -6.58
CA PHE A 74 -6.69 -6.44 -5.56
C PHE A 74 -6.36 -5.02 -6.01
N LYS A 75 -5.15 -4.80 -6.55
CA LYS A 75 -4.78 -3.51 -7.13
C LYS A 75 -5.70 -3.12 -8.28
N ALA A 76 -6.01 -4.05 -9.20
CA ALA A 76 -6.92 -3.78 -10.30
C ALA A 76 -8.33 -3.40 -9.83
N GLN A 77 -8.85 -4.04 -8.78
CA GLN A 77 -10.14 -3.68 -8.18
C GLN A 77 -10.11 -2.28 -7.56
N ALA A 78 -9.05 -1.90 -6.87
CA ALA A 78 -8.90 -0.55 -6.32
C ALA A 78 -8.83 0.52 -7.43
N LEU A 79 -8.02 0.29 -8.47
CA LEU A 79 -7.87 1.18 -9.62
C LEU A 79 -9.18 1.36 -10.40
N ARG A 80 -10.02 0.31 -10.49
CA ARG A 80 -11.35 0.38 -11.12
C ARG A 80 -12.28 1.38 -10.44
N PHE A 81 -12.07 1.69 -9.15
CA PHE A 81 -12.82 2.70 -8.42
C PHE A 81 -12.07 4.03 -8.30
N ASP A 82 -11.11 4.31 -9.19
CA ASP A 82 -10.35 5.56 -9.26
C ASP A 82 -9.40 5.79 -8.06
N THR A 83 -8.98 4.71 -7.38
CA THR A 83 -7.85 4.80 -6.44
C THR A 83 -6.61 5.28 -7.18
N ARG A 84 -5.92 6.29 -6.66
CA ARG A 84 -4.63 6.75 -7.18
C ARG A 84 -3.50 6.02 -6.49
N VAL A 85 -2.41 5.79 -7.21
CA VAL A 85 -1.24 5.07 -6.69
C VAL A 85 0.02 5.89 -6.92
N LEU A 86 0.83 6.01 -5.86
CA LEU A 86 2.16 6.60 -5.88
C LEU A 86 3.18 5.51 -5.52
N THR A 87 4.05 5.16 -6.47
CA THR A 87 5.13 4.19 -6.27
C THR A 87 6.36 4.86 -5.68
N GLU A 88 6.28 5.21 -4.40
CA GLU A 88 7.36 5.76 -3.59
C GLU A 88 7.28 5.21 -2.18
N ASP A 89 8.31 5.44 -1.36
CA ASP A 89 8.26 5.15 0.07
C ASP A 89 7.82 6.40 0.84
N VAL A 90 7.03 6.23 1.90
CA VAL A 90 6.87 7.27 2.93
C VAL A 90 7.98 7.11 3.96
N VAL A 91 8.80 8.15 4.12
CA VAL A 91 9.96 8.14 5.03
C VAL A 91 9.68 8.83 6.37
N GLU A 92 8.64 9.66 6.43
CA GLU A 92 8.25 10.39 7.63
C GLU A 92 6.75 10.63 7.66
N VAL A 93 6.14 10.54 8.85
CA VAL A 93 4.75 10.91 9.13
C VAL A 93 4.72 11.76 10.41
N ASP A 94 4.32 13.02 10.29
CA ASP A 94 4.08 13.90 11.43
C ASP A 94 2.59 13.87 11.82
N LEU A 95 2.32 13.13 12.90
CA LEU A 95 0.98 12.98 13.47
C LEU A 95 0.60 14.09 14.46
N SER A 96 1.51 15.03 14.74
CA SER A 96 1.25 16.18 15.63
C SER A 96 0.55 17.33 14.89
N LEU A 97 0.68 17.39 13.57
CA LEU A 97 0.07 18.41 12.71
C LEU A 97 -1.36 18.04 12.29
N ARG A 98 -2.16 19.05 11.92
CA ARG A 98 -3.47 18.90 11.29
C ARG A 98 -3.61 19.94 10.16
N PRO A 99 -3.81 19.54 8.89
CA PRO A 99 -3.78 18.17 8.37
C PRO A 99 -2.44 17.46 8.66
N LEU A 100 -2.47 16.13 8.72
CA LEU A 100 -1.30 15.28 8.93
C LEU A 100 -0.29 15.52 7.81
N LEU A 101 1.01 15.45 8.10
CA LEU A 101 2.05 15.65 7.08
C LEU A 101 2.84 14.36 6.87
N MET A 102 3.01 13.97 5.62
CA MET A 102 3.85 12.84 5.19
C MET A 102 4.94 13.34 4.25
N ARG A 103 6.12 12.75 4.33
CA ARG A 103 7.22 12.99 3.38
C ARG A 103 7.56 11.71 2.65
N THR A 104 7.65 11.78 1.33
CA THR A 104 8.08 10.65 0.52
C THR A 104 9.60 10.64 0.35
N SER A 105 10.15 9.52 -0.12
CA SER A 105 11.59 9.36 -0.40
C SER A 105 12.11 10.32 -1.48
N SER A 106 11.25 10.84 -2.36
CA SER A 106 11.60 11.88 -3.34
C SER A 106 11.60 13.31 -2.78
N GLY A 107 11.22 13.50 -1.51
CA GLY A 107 11.07 14.81 -0.88
C GLY A 107 9.73 15.51 -1.17
N THR A 108 8.75 14.79 -1.70
CA THR A 108 7.38 15.28 -1.86
C THR A 108 6.71 15.37 -0.50
N GLU A 109 6.05 16.50 -0.22
CA GLU A 109 5.22 16.68 0.98
C GLU A 109 3.75 16.38 0.63
N ILE A 110 3.12 15.52 1.42
CA ILE A 110 1.70 15.17 1.29
C ILE A 110 1.00 15.57 2.59
N GLU A 111 0.09 16.53 2.52
CA GLU A 111 -0.82 16.86 3.62
C GLU A 111 -2.09 16.01 3.49
N SER A 112 -2.56 15.41 4.57
CA SER A 112 -3.83 14.69 4.54
C SER A 112 -4.68 14.79 5.80
N ASP A 113 -6.00 14.80 5.62
CA ASP A 113 -6.95 14.79 6.72
C ASP A 113 -6.92 13.46 7.49
N THR A 114 -6.65 12.35 6.79
CA THR A 114 -6.57 11.00 7.37
C THR A 114 -5.43 10.17 6.78
N VAL A 115 -4.85 9.29 7.60
CA VAL A 115 -3.84 8.30 7.16
C VAL A 115 -4.21 6.90 7.64
N ILE A 116 -4.11 5.92 6.74
CA ILE A 116 -4.21 4.50 7.06
C ILE A 116 -2.83 3.87 6.93
N ILE A 117 -2.27 3.40 8.05
CA ILE A 117 -0.97 2.72 8.07
C ILE A 117 -1.20 1.22 7.86
N ALA A 118 -0.87 0.73 6.67
CA ALA A 118 -1.00 -0.65 6.23
C ALA A 118 0.34 -1.21 5.70
N THR A 119 1.44 -0.82 6.35
CA THR A 119 2.83 -1.10 5.95
C THR A 119 3.26 -2.55 6.14
N GLY A 120 2.46 -3.36 6.83
CA GLY A 120 2.71 -4.78 7.02
C GLY A 120 3.84 -5.07 8.01
N ALA A 121 4.60 -6.13 7.73
CA ALA A 121 5.70 -6.63 8.55
C ALA A 121 6.73 -7.33 7.65
N ASN A 122 7.92 -7.63 8.19
CA ASN A 122 8.95 -8.43 7.54
C ASN A 122 9.26 -9.69 8.35
N ALA A 123 9.57 -10.79 7.66
CA ALA A 123 10.08 -12.00 8.30
C ALA A 123 11.54 -11.77 8.73
N ASN A 124 11.84 -12.07 10.00
CA ASN A 124 13.20 -12.00 10.54
C ASN A 124 13.93 -13.31 10.29
N TRP A 125 14.69 -13.38 9.19
CA TRP A 125 15.51 -14.54 8.86
C TRP A 125 16.84 -14.52 9.62
N ILE A 126 17.30 -15.69 10.07
CA ILE A 126 18.59 -15.85 10.77
C ILE A 126 19.82 -15.81 9.85
N GLY A 127 19.61 -15.58 8.54
CA GLY A 127 20.70 -15.34 7.58
C GLY A 127 21.52 -16.58 7.19
N LEU A 128 20.97 -17.79 7.36
CA LEU A 128 21.62 -19.02 6.91
C LEU A 128 21.44 -19.21 5.40
N PRO A 129 22.43 -19.80 4.69
CA PRO A 129 22.27 -20.19 3.30
C PRO A 129 21.19 -21.28 3.14
N ASN A 130 20.45 -21.21 2.04
CA ASN A 130 19.44 -22.21 1.64
C ASN A 130 20.08 -23.40 0.94
#